data_AF-A0A0R3QGY9-F1
#
_entry.id   AF-A0A0R3QGY9-F1
#
_cell.length_a   1.000
_cell.length_b   1.000
_cell.length_c   1.000
_cell.angle_alpha   90.00
_cell.angle_beta   90.00
_cell.angle_gamma   90.00
#
_symmetry.space_group_name_H-M   'P 1'
#
loop_
_entity.id
_entity.type
_entity.pdbx_description
1 polymer ?
#
loop_
_entity_poly.entity_id
_entity_poly.type
_entity_poly.pdbx_seq_one_letter_code
_entity_poly.pdbx_strand_id
1 'polypeptide(L)'
;MFLKGVDIGVGDVVFFKKGDNRKSDEQFEEAVAGVASEAVIHVALLYEDTVQWVIHATRESGVCQELLINVVEKLHPESFEVYRAQVPQAVRISASQWAKS
;
A
#
# COMPACT_ATOMS: atom_id res chain seq x y z
N MET A 1 -5.09 5.78 16.07
CA MET A 1 -4.41 6.47 14.96
C MET A 1 -3.27 5.59 14.51
N PHE A 2 -3.49 4.75 13.49
CA PHE A 2 -2.62 3.62 13.10
C PHE A 2 -1.21 4.00 12.65
N LEU A 3 -0.90 5.30 12.47
CA LEU A 3 0.31 5.77 11.79
C LEU A 3 1.13 6.79 12.59
N LYS A 4 0.80 7.06 13.88
CA LYS A 4 1.63 7.97 14.70
C LYS A 4 3.01 7.33 14.96
N GLY A 5 4.06 7.92 14.39
CA GLY A 5 5.46 7.54 14.65
C GLY A 5 6.12 6.67 13.57
N VAL A 6 5.44 6.39 12.46
CA VAL A 6 6.06 5.69 11.31
C VAL A 6 6.80 6.72 10.44
N ASP A 7 8.11 6.56 10.26
CA ASP A 7 8.88 7.31 9.26
C ASP A 7 8.45 6.87 7.87
N ILE A 8 7.55 7.65 7.27
CA ILE A 8 7.02 7.45 5.93
C ILE A 8 7.12 8.76 5.14
N GLY A 9 7.51 8.67 3.87
CA GLY A 9 7.79 9.82 3.02
C GLY A 9 7.42 9.56 1.57
N VAL A 10 7.34 10.65 0.79
CA VAL A 10 6.92 10.58 -0.62
C VAL A 10 7.80 9.60 -1.41
N GLY A 11 7.12 8.71 -2.15
CA GLY A 11 7.67 7.64 -2.96
C GLY A 11 8.05 6.38 -2.19
N ASP A 12 7.71 6.29 -0.91
CA ASP A 12 7.73 5.02 -0.18
C ASP A 12 6.60 4.10 -0.67
N VAL A 13 6.86 2.79 -0.68
CA VAL A 13 5.88 1.77 -1.06
C VAL A 13 5.35 1.11 0.20
N VAL A 14 4.03 1.03 0.32
CA VAL A 14 3.33 0.36 1.41
C VAL A 14 2.87 -1.00 0.92
N PHE A 15 3.32 -2.04 1.59
CA PHE A 15 2.89 -3.43 1.38
C PHE A 15 1.89 -3.79 2.46
N PHE A 16 0.67 -4.15 2.08
CA PHE A 16 -0.37 -4.61 2.99
C PHE A 16 -0.35 -6.12 3.06
N LYS A 17 -0.31 -6.69 4.27
CA LYS A 17 -0.15 -8.14 4.48
C LYS A 17 -1.29 -8.73 5.30
N LYS A 18 -1.65 -9.97 4.99
CA LYS A 18 -2.48 -10.85 5.85
C LYS A 18 -1.58 -11.75 6.68
N GLY A 19 -2.09 -12.28 7.79
CA GLY A 19 -1.36 -13.24 8.59
C GLY A 19 -1.46 -14.64 8.04
N ASP A 20 -0.74 -15.57 8.67
CA ASP A 20 -0.71 -16.97 8.26
C ASP A 20 -2.01 -17.73 8.60
N ASN A 21 -2.86 -17.16 9.46
CA ASN A 21 -4.17 -17.73 9.83
C ASN A 21 -5.23 -17.43 8.76
N ARG A 22 -5.00 -17.97 7.56
CA ARG A 22 -5.87 -17.86 6.39
C ARG A 22 -7.24 -18.47 6.69
N LYS A 23 -8.30 -17.66 6.71
CA LYS A 23 -9.68 -18.16 6.74
C LYS A 23 -10.12 -18.41 5.30
N SER A 24 -10.80 -19.53 5.07
CA SER A 24 -11.11 -20.08 3.74
C SER A 24 -11.69 -19.07 2.74
N ASP A 25 -10.94 -18.86 1.65
CA ASP A 25 -11.28 -18.68 0.23
C ASP A 25 -12.45 -17.79 -0.24
N GLU A 26 -13.11 -17.00 0.60
CA GLU A 26 -14.24 -16.17 0.13
C GLU A 26 -13.87 -14.73 -0.25
N GLN A 27 -12.67 -14.24 0.06
CA GLN A 27 -12.24 -12.87 -0.23
C GLN A 27 -11.03 -12.83 -1.20
N PHE A 28 -11.07 -11.91 -2.16
CA PHE A 28 -10.07 -11.80 -3.24
C PHE A 28 -8.65 -11.63 -2.70
N GLU A 29 -8.50 -10.84 -1.63
CA GLU A 29 -7.23 -10.58 -0.95
C GLU A 29 -6.60 -11.86 -0.38
N GLU A 30 -7.42 -12.76 0.18
CA GLU A 30 -6.95 -14.05 0.69
C GLU A 30 -6.48 -14.96 -0.46
N ALA A 31 -7.15 -14.91 -1.63
CA ALA A 31 -6.71 -15.63 -2.82
C ALA A 31 -5.37 -15.09 -3.35
N VAL A 32 -5.15 -13.77 -3.31
CA VAL A 32 -3.87 -13.16 -3.68
C VAL A 32 -2.76 -13.64 -2.74
N ALA A 33 -2.98 -13.60 -1.41
CA ALA A 33 -2.02 -14.12 -0.43
C ALA A 33 -1.77 -15.63 -0.57
N GLY A 34 -2.77 -16.38 -1.04
CA GLY A 34 -2.68 -17.82 -1.27
C GLY A 34 -1.74 -18.21 -2.41
N VAL A 35 -1.64 -17.39 -3.45
CA VAL A 35 -0.80 -17.64 -4.64
C VAL A 35 0.57 -16.98 -4.54
N ALA A 36 0.66 -15.84 -3.84
CA ALA A 36 1.92 -15.12 -3.66
C ALA A 36 2.89 -15.88 -2.75
N SER A 37 4.20 -15.73 -3.01
CA SER A 37 5.27 -16.28 -2.16
C SER A 37 5.38 -15.57 -0.80
N GLU A 38 4.76 -14.41 -0.68
CA GLU A 38 4.65 -13.62 0.54
C GLU A 38 3.18 -13.34 0.83
N ALA A 39 2.84 -13.10 2.09
CA ALA A 39 1.46 -12.79 2.51
C ALA A 39 1.01 -11.36 2.13
N VAL A 40 1.58 -10.78 1.07
CA VAL A 40 1.21 -9.46 0.54
C VAL A 40 -0.08 -9.58 -0.25
N ILE A 41 -1.08 -8.78 0.13
CA ILE A 41 -2.39 -8.75 -0.53
C ILE A 41 -2.57 -7.54 -1.42
N HIS A 42 -1.85 -6.45 -1.14
CA HIS A 42 -2.01 -5.20 -1.86
C HIS A 42 -0.76 -4.33 -1.71
N VAL A 43 -0.56 -3.42 -2.66
CA VAL A 43 0.54 -2.45 -2.65
C VAL A 43 0.03 -1.05 -2.99
N ALA A 44 0.66 -0.04 -2.40
CA ALA A 44 0.37 1.35 -2.69
C ALA A 44 1.64 2.21 -2.64
N LEU A 45 1.67 3.28 -3.43
CA LEU A 45 2.77 4.24 -3.48
C LEU A 45 2.35 5.50 -2.73
N LEU A 46 3.12 5.92 -1.73
CA LEU A 46 2.89 7.21 -1.08
C LEU A 46 3.26 8.35 -2.04
N TYR A 47 2.37 9.31 -2.23
CA TYR A 47 2.67 10.51 -3.04
C TYR A 47 2.61 11.81 -2.24
N GLU A 48 1.97 11.80 -1.08
CA GLU A 48 1.85 12.97 -0.20
C GLU A 48 1.87 12.51 1.26
N ASP A 49 2.79 13.04 2.05
CA ASP A 49 3.10 12.58 3.41
C ASP A 49 2.30 13.31 4.50
N THR A 50 1.92 14.58 4.29
CA THR A 50 1.15 15.41 5.26
C THR A 50 -0.18 14.79 5.67
N VAL A 51 -0.90 14.25 4.69
CA VAL A 51 -2.22 13.62 4.84
C VAL A 51 -2.20 12.14 4.44
N GLN A 52 -1.01 11.63 4.10
CA GLN A 52 -0.75 10.23 3.77
C GLN A 52 -1.63 9.70 2.64
N TRP A 53 -1.65 10.42 1.52
CA TRP A 53 -2.31 9.92 0.32
C TRP A 53 -1.43 8.93 -0.42
N VAL A 54 -2.09 7.93 -0.97
CA VAL A 54 -1.47 6.88 -1.76
C VAL A 54 -2.08 6.79 -3.16
N ILE A 55 -1.25 6.39 -4.12
CA ILE A 55 -1.66 5.89 -5.44
C ILE A 55 -1.62 4.38 -5.39
N HIS A 56 -2.69 3.74 -5.82
CA HIS A 56 -2.76 2.28 -5.90
C HIS A 56 -3.72 1.88 -7.03
N ALA A 57 -3.62 0.63 -7.47
CA ALA A 57 -4.51 0.09 -8.49
C ALA A 57 -5.52 -0.86 -7.83
N THR A 58 -6.81 -0.59 -7.99
CA THR A 58 -7.88 -1.51 -7.61
C THR A 58 -8.50 -2.13 -8.84
N ARG A 59 -9.14 -3.29 -8.67
CA ARG A 59 -9.78 -3.99 -9.78
C ARG A 59 -10.99 -3.22 -10.31
N GLU A 60 -11.68 -2.51 -9.43
CA GLU A 60 -12.93 -1.80 -9.70
C GLU A 60 -12.69 -0.45 -10.38
N SER A 61 -11.61 0.25 -10.01
CA SER A 61 -11.37 1.65 -10.42
C SER A 61 -10.10 1.85 -11.23
N GLY A 62 -9.29 0.81 -11.45
CA GLY A 62 -7.96 0.97 -12.03
C GLY A 62 -7.05 1.76 -11.09
N VAL A 63 -6.21 2.64 -11.64
CA VAL A 63 -5.30 3.48 -10.84
C VAL A 63 -6.09 4.62 -10.19
N CYS A 64 -6.07 4.69 -8.87
CA CYS A 64 -6.77 5.71 -8.09
C CYS A 64 -5.92 6.28 -6.95
N GLN A 65 -6.40 7.39 -6.38
CA GLN A 65 -5.79 8.09 -5.25
C GLN A 65 -6.74 8.02 -4.06
N GLU A 66 -6.23 7.56 -2.92
CA GLU A 66 -7.01 7.44 -1.68
C GLU A 66 -6.16 7.79 -0.46
N LEU A 67 -6.81 8.18 0.64
CA LEU A 67 -6.13 8.28 1.93
C LEU A 67 -5.70 6.88 2.37
N LEU A 68 -4.46 6.74 2.86
CA LEU A 68 -3.93 5.47 3.34
C LEU A 68 -4.87 4.80 4.37
N ILE A 69 -5.49 5.59 5.25
CA ILE A 69 -6.45 5.07 6.23
C ILE A 69 -7.67 4.41 5.58
N ASN A 70 -8.20 4.98 4.49
CA ASN A 70 -9.34 4.40 3.78
C ASN A 70 -8.96 3.08 3.11
N VAL A 71 -7.72 2.98 2.60
CA VAL A 71 -7.20 1.73 2.04
C VAL A 71 -7.05 0.66 3.12
N VAL A 72 -6.54 1.02 4.30
CA VAL A 72 -6.45 0.12 5.47
C VAL A 72 -7.83 -0.35 5.90
N GLU A 73 -8.80 0.56 6.00
CA GLU A 73 -10.18 0.24 6.37
C GLU A 73 -10.88 -0.63 5.34
N LYS A 74 -10.58 -0.50 4.04
CA LYS A 74 -11.14 -1.38 3.01
C LYS A 74 -10.54 -2.78 3.07
N LEU A 75 -9.21 -2.86 3.08
CA LEU A 75 -8.48 -4.13 2.96
C LEU A 75 -8.45 -4.94 4.27
N HIS A 76 -8.64 -4.29 5.41
CA HIS A 76 -8.46 -4.89 6.74
C HIS A 76 -7.18 -5.74 6.84
N PRO A 77 -6.00 -5.16 6.54
CA PRO A 77 -4.74 -5.88 6.63
C PRO A 77 -4.41 -6.19 8.09
N GLU A 78 -3.70 -7.27 8.34
CA GLU A 78 -3.21 -7.59 9.69
C GLU A 78 -1.96 -6.79 10.03
N SER A 79 -1.14 -6.51 9.02
CA SER A 79 0.05 -5.68 9.14
C SER A 79 0.35 -4.95 7.84
N PHE A 80 1.23 -3.96 7.92
CA PHE A 80 1.81 -3.34 6.73
C PHE A 80 3.31 -3.12 6.93
N GLU A 81 4.03 -3.11 5.83
CA GLU A 81 5.45 -2.78 5.77
C GLU A 81 5.67 -1.60 4.84
N VAL A 82 6.58 -0.71 5.21
CA VAL A 82 6.96 0.45 4.41
C VAL A 82 8.36 0.21 3.86
N TYR A 83 8.48 0.28 2.54
CA TYR A 83 9.76 0.17 1.85
C TYR A 83 10.14 1.49 1.21
N ARG A 84 11.31 2.00 1.60
CA ARG A 84 11.93 3.17 0.99
C ARG A 84 13.01 2.74 0.01
N ALA A 85 12.79 3.01 -1.27
CA ALA A 85 13.79 2.74 -2.30
C ALA A 85 15.09 3.52 -2.02
N GLN A 86 16.24 2.84 -2.15
CA GLN A 86 17.59 3.36 -1.96
C GLN A 86 18.05 4.23 -3.16
N VAL A 87 17.24 5.23 -3.49
CA VAL A 87 17.48 6.22 -4.53
C VAL A 87 17.33 7.62 -3.93
N PRO A 88 17.87 8.68 -4.57
CA PRO A 88 17.71 10.03 -4.08
C PRO A 88 16.23 10.41 -3.92
N GLN A 89 15.92 11.25 -2.91
CA GLN A 89 14.54 11.70 -2.64
C GLN A 89 13.90 12.35 -3.88
N ALA A 90 14.66 13.14 -4.64
CA ALA A 90 14.17 13.76 -5.87
C ALA A 90 13.65 12.71 -6.88
N VAL A 91 14.33 11.56 -7.02
CA VAL A 91 13.89 10.48 -7.91
C VAL A 91 12.59 9.86 -7.41
N ARG A 92 12.44 9.66 -6.09
CA ARG A 92 11.19 9.17 -5.49
C ARG A 92 10.03 10.13 -5.74
N ILE A 93 10.25 11.42 -5.54
CA ILE A 93 9.25 12.47 -5.81
C ILE A 93 8.85 12.47 -7.29
N SER A 94 9.81 12.42 -8.21
CA SER A 94 9.54 12.36 -9.65
C SER A 94 8.76 11.11 -10.05
N ALA A 95 9.07 9.95 -9.48
CA ALA A 95 8.33 8.72 -9.72
C ALA A 95 6.88 8.83 -9.21
N SER A 96 6.66 9.39 -8.03
CA SER A 96 5.31 9.65 -7.50
C SER A 96 4.52 10.63 -8.37
N GLN A 97 5.16 11.67 -8.91
CA GLN A 97 4.52 12.60 -9.84
C GLN A 97 4.15 11.94 -11.17
N TRP A 98 5.05 11.10 -11.71
CA TRP A 98 4.79 10.34 -12.92
C TRP A 98 3.61 9.38 -12.73
N ALA A 99 3.52 8.68 -11.60
CA ALA A 99 2.40 7.79 -11.30
C ALA A 99 1.03 8.49 -11.17
N LYS A 100 1.01 9.83 -11.01
CA LYS A 100 -0.23 10.63 -11.00
C LYS A 100 -0.68 11.08 -12.39
N SER A 101 0.21 11.06 -13.38
CA SER A 101 -0.01 11.60 -14.73
C SER A 101 -0.71 10.59 -15.63
#